data_AF-A0A959QGL7-F1
#
_entry.id   AF-A0A959QGL7-F1
#
_cell.length_a   1.000
_cell.length_b   1.000
_cell.length_c   1.000
_cell.angle_alpha   90.00
_cell.angle_beta   90.00
_cell.angle_gamma   90.00
#
_symmetry.space_group_name_H-M   'P 1'
#
loop_
_entity.id
_entity.type
_entity.pdbx_description
1 polymer ?
#
loop_
_entity_poly.entity_id
_entity_poly.type
_entity_poly.pdbx_seq_one_letter_code
_entity_poly.pdbx_strand_id
1 'polypeptide(L)'
;MIFILNDSYSNLKNMLLKTFCKNSMPVFLSIFISQTLMAQLTIEKIMMGPEFVGHLPQQARWNDNSDKIYFEWDQDSVPGEESFQYSLQDLKLERMDIEEIKDVPPSSGIYSNDFKQKLYSKNGDLFLYENHQE
;
A
#
# COMPACT_ATOMS: atom_id res chain seq x y z
N MET A 1 -16.19 83.08 14.36
CA MET A 1 -15.79 82.30 15.55
C MET A 1 -17.05 81.56 15.97
N ILE A 2 -17.34 80.31 15.58
CA ILE A 2 -16.57 79.07 15.79
C ILE A 2 -16.92 78.14 14.61
N PHE A 3 -16.05 78.09 13.61
CA PHE A 3 -15.93 76.95 12.69
C PHE A 3 -14.70 76.16 13.15
N ILE A 4 -14.63 74.87 12.84
CA ILE A 4 -13.58 73.92 13.24
C ILE A 4 -13.72 73.42 14.69
N LEU A 5 -14.68 72.55 15.02
CA LEU A 5 -14.49 71.56 16.10
C LEU A 5 -15.39 70.29 16.01
N ASN A 6 -16.24 70.12 14.98
CA ASN A 6 -17.16 68.98 14.95
C ASN A 6 -16.76 67.80 14.02
N ASP A 7 -15.75 67.96 13.16
CA ASP A 7 -15.28 66.88 12.25
C ASP A 7 -14.17 66.00 12.83
N SER A 8 -13.65 66.33 14.01
CA SER A 8 -12.55 65.58 14.66
C SER A 8 -13.06 64.35 15.44
N TYR A 9 -14.27 64.40 16.01
CA TYR A 9 -14.80 63.33 16.87
C TYR A 9 -15.29 62.09 16.11
N SER A 10 -15.77 62.24 14.86
CA SER A 10 -16.25 61.11 14.03
C SER A 10 -15.08 60.31 13.44
N ASN A 11 -13.99 60.99 13.08
CA ASN A 11 -12.78 60.37 12.57
C ASN A 11 -11.95 59.70 13.66
N LEU A 12 -11.97 60.19 14.91
CA LEU A 12 -11.29 59.54 16.03
C LEU A 12 -11.97 58.22 16.44
N LYS A 13 -13.31 58.13 16.42
CA LYS A 13 -14.04 56.86 16.66
C LYS A 13 -13.78 55.83 15.55
N ASN A 14 -13.76 56.26 14.30
CA ASN A 14 -13.44 55.38 13.17
C ASN A 14 -11.96 54.99 13.11
N MET A 15 -11.07 55.76 13.73
CA MET A 15 -9.65 55.43 13.85
C MET A 15 -9.40 54.43 14.98
N LEU A 16 -10.02 54.60 16.16
CA LEU A 16 -9.87 53.68 17.29
C LEU A 16 -10.61 52.34 17.12
N LEU A 17 -11.70 52.31 16.33
CA LEU A 17 -12.40 51.06 16.02
C LEU A 17 -11.74 50.25 14.89
N LYS A 18 -10.97 50.90 14.01
CA LYS A 18 -10.28 50.23 12.88
C LYS A 18 -8.90 49.67 13.23
N THR A 19 -8.26 50.12 14.30
CA THR A 19 -6.99 49.55 14.79
C THR A 19 -7.15 48.30 15.65
N PHE A 20 -8.38 47.90 16.02
CA PHE A 20 -8.62 46.64 16.74
C PHE A 20 -8.78 45.40 15.84
N CYS A 21 -8.69 45.54 14.51
CA CYS A 21 -8.97 44.44 13.57
C CYS A 21 -7.80 44.00 12.68
N LYS A 22 -6.53 44.38 12.96
CA LYS A 22 -5.47 44.04 11.99
C LYS A 22 -4.05 43.78 12.48
N ASN A 23 -3.82 43.33 13.71
CA ASN A 23 -2.64 42.50 14.08
C ASN A 23 -2.53 42.31 15.61
N SER A 24 -3.36 41.45 16.19
CA SER A 24 -3.09 40.90 17.52
C SER A 24 -3.40 39.40 17.50
N MET A 25 -2.40 38.64 17.08
CA MET A 25 -1.97 37.40 17.72
C MET A 25 -3.08 36.43 18.18
N PRO A 26 -3.39 35.38 17.40
CA PRO A 26 -3.69 34.09 17.98
C PRO A 26 -2.49 33.16 17.71
N VAL A 27 -1.34 33.47 18.29
CA VAL A 27 -0.37 32.40 18.62
C VAL A 27 -0.81 31.81 19.95
N PHE A 28 -2.06 31.35 19.99
CA PHE A 28 -2.57 30.52 21.07
C PHE A 28 -2.36 29.09 20.60
N LEU A 29 -1.13 28.63 20.82
CA LEU A 29 -0.86 27.28 21.30
C LEU A 29 -1.51 26.14 20.49
N SER A 30 -1.09 25.95 19.24
CA SER A 30 -1.24 24.66 18.52
C SER A 30 -0.29 23.59 19.06
N ILE A 31 -0.28 23.36 20.37
CA ILE A 31 0.44 22.23 20.96
C ILE A 31 -0.61 21.23 21.47
N PHE A 32 -0.34 19.96 21.15
CA PHE A 32 -1.04 18.74 21.54
C PHE A 32 -2.14 18.25 20.61
N ILE A 33 -1.74 17.73 19.44
CA ILE A 33 -2.28 16.44 19.01
C ILE A 33 -1.13 15.57 18.47
N SER A 34 -0.37 14.97 19.38
CA SER A 34 0.35 13.72 19.09
C SER A 34 0.02 12.74 20.19
N GLN A 35 -1.23 12.28 20.23
CA GLN A 35 -1.53 11.03 20.91
C GLN A 35 -0.96 9.93 20.01
N THR A 36 0.25 9.48 20.31
CA THR A 36 0.71 8.17 19.86
C THR A 36 -0.23 7.15 20.50
N LEU A 37 -1.26 6.75 19.77
CA LEU A 37 -2.13 5.65 20.16
C LEU A 37 -1.28 4.36 20.06
N MET A 38 -0.48 4.09 21.09
CA MET A 38 0.15 2.79 21.22
C MET A 38 -0.98 1.81 21.54
N ALA A 39 -1.46 1.10 20.52
CA ALA A 39 -2.39 0.01 20.71
C ALA A 39 -1.76 -0.96 21.71
N GLN A 40 -2.35 -1.08 22.91
CA GLN A 40 -1.89 -2.04 23.91
C GLN A 40 -1.99 -3.45 23.30
N LEU A 41 -0.85 -4.12 23.21
CA LEU A 41 -0.76 -5.51 22.79
C LEU A 41 -1.21 -6.41 23.95
N THR A 42 -2.29 -7.16 23.75
CA THR A 42 -2.84 -8.11 24.73
C THR A 42 -2.53 -9.54 24.30
N ILE A 43 -2.57 -10.49 25.25
CA ILE A 43 -2.40 -11.92 24.92
C ILE A 43 -3.47 -12.37 23.92
N GLU A 44 -4.73 -11.95 24.11
CA GLU A 44 -5.82 -12.23 23.17
C GLU A 44 -5.45 -11.81 21.74
N LYS A 45 -4.90 -10.59 21.57
CA LYS A 45 -4.48 -10.10 20.25
C LYS A 45 -3.32 -10.91 19.66
N ILE A 46 -2.32 -11.26 20.46
CA ILE A 46 -1.18 -12.08 20.00
C ILE A 46 -1.66 -13.46 19.55
N MET A 47 -2.59 -14.06 20.28
CA MET A 47 -3.10 -15.41 20.01
C MET A 47 -3.98 -15.49 18.74
N MET A 48 -4.40 -14.35 18.17
CA MET A 48 -5.11 -14.33 16.89
C MET A 48 -4.19 -14.69 15.69
N GLY A 49 -2.86 -14.62 15.85
CA GLY A 49 -1.93 -15.08 14.82
C GLY A 49 -2.03 -14.27 13.51
N PRO A 50 -2.17 -14.91 12.33
CA PRO A 50 -2.32 -14.22 11.04
C PRO A 50 -3.46 -13.20 11.00
N GLU A 51 -4.56 -13.44 11.72
CA GLU A 51 -5.67 -12.47 11.82
C GLU A 51 -5.28 -11.16 12.52
N PHE A 52 -4.14 -11.15 13.23
CA PHE A 52 -3.61 -9.94 13.87
C PHE A 52 -2.50 -9.27 13.05
N VAL A 53 -1.61 -10.05 12.42
CA VAL A 53 -0.43 -9.53 11.69
C VAL A 53 -0.59 -9.50 10.17
N GLY A 54 -1.70 -10.05 9.66
CA GLY A 54 -1.94 -10.34 8.25
C GLY A 54 -1.47 -11.75 7.86
N HIS A 55 -2.15 -12.34 6.88
CA HIS A 55 -1.70 -13.57 6.23
C HIS A 55 -0.45 -13.29 5.37
N LEU A 56 0.54 -14.17 5.44
CA LEU A 56 1.76 -14.05 4.66
C LEU A 56 1.62 -14.73 3.29
N PRO A 57 2.26 -14.21 2.24
CA PRO A 57 2.41 -14.93 0.99
C PRO A 57 3.00 -16.32 1.19
N GLN A 58 2.43 -17.30 0.50
CA GLN A 58 2.85 -18.69 0.48
C GLN A 58 3.40 -19.06 -0.90
N GLN A 59 4.18 -20.14 -0.95
CA GLN A 59 4.74 -20.70 -2.19
C GLN A 59 5.49 -19.70 -3.09
N ALA A 60 6.09 -18.67 -2.49
CA ALA A 60 6.79 -17.62 -3.24
C ALA A 60 7.94 -18.19 -4.05
N ARG A 61 7.97 -17.87 -5.34
CA ARG A 61 8.98 -18.36 -6.29
C ARG A 61 9.26 -17.37 -7.40
N TRP A 62 10.50 -17.36 -7.85
CA TRP A 62 10.92 -16.62 -9.02
C TRP A 62 10.45 -17.29 -10.30
N ASN A 63 10.23 -16.48 -11.33
CA ASN A 63 10.25 -16.99 -12.69
C ASN A 63 11.69 -17.22 -13.16
N ASP A 64 11.85 -17.86 -14.31
CA ASP A 64 13.18 -18.24 -14.81
C ASP A 64 14.06 -17.03 -15.16
N ASN A 65 13.46 -15.93 -15.62
CA ASN A 65 14.17 -14.69 -15.96
C ASN A 65 14.48 -13.79 -14.76
N SER A 66 14.07 -14.17 -13.53
CA SER A 66 14.28 -13.40 -12.31
C SER A 66 13.67 -11.98 -12.32
N ASP A 67 12.65 -11.74 -13.12
CA ASP A 67 11.96 -10.45 -13.24
C ASP A 67 10.52 -10.47 -12.69
N LYS A 68 10.00 -11.65 -12.33
CA LYS A 68 8.70 -11.83 -11.69
C LYS A 68 8.77 -12.78 -10.49
N ILE A 69 7.95 -12.50 -9.48
CA ILE A 69 7.72 -13.37 -8.33
C ILE A 69 6.26 -13.81 -8.34
N TYR A 70 6.03 -15.12 -8.30
CA TYR A 70 4.70 -15.71 -8.15
C TYR A 70 4.51 -16.21 -6.73
N PHE A 71 3.32 -16.04 -6.17
CA PHE A 71 2.99 -16.53 -4.83
C PHE A 71 1.48 -16.69 -4.67
N GLU A 72 1.07 -17.48 -3.68
CA GLU A 72 -0.31 -17.61 -3.24
C GLU A 72 -0.53 -16.70 -2.03
N TRP A 73 -1.65 -16.00 -1.97
CA TRP A 73 -1.95 -15.11 -0.87
C TRP A 73 -3.44 -15.11 -0.54
N ASP A 74 -3.76 -15.41 0.70
CA ASP A 74 -5.09 -15.28 1.28
C ASP A 74 -5.23 -13.85 1.82
N GLN A 75 -6.05 -13.02 1.19
CA GLN A 75 -6.32 -11.67 1.68
C GLN A 75 -7.59 -11.69 2.52
N ASP A 76 -7.58 -11.03 3.68
CA ASP A 76 -8.70 -10.99 4.65
C ASP A 76 -10.09 -10.67 4.03
N SER A 77 -10.12 -10.06 2.85
CA SER A 77 -11.33 -9.67 2.12
C SER A 77 -11.91 -10.74 1.20
N VAL A 78 -11.17 -11.79 0.85
CA VAL A 78 -11.60 -12.81 -0.12
C VAL A 78 -11.38 -14.21 0.44
N PRO A 79 -12.43 -15.07 0.53
CA PRO A 79 -12.26 -16.43 0.97
C PRO A 79 -11.45 -17.27 -0.03
N GLY A 80 -10.26 -17.69 0.39
CA GLY A 80 -9.45 -18.69 -0.31
C GLY A 80 -8.14 -18.16 -0.87
N GLU A 81 -7.19 -19.08 -1.08
CA GLU A 81 -5.86 -18.77 -1.60
C GLU A 81 -5.94 -18.35 -3.07
N GLU A 82 -5.59 -17.10 -3.36
CA GLU A 82 -5.51 -16.57 -4.71
C GLU A 82 -4.05 -16.51 -5.18
N SER A 83 -3.82 -16.67 -6.47
CA SER A 83 -2.48 -16.56 -7.03
C SER A 83 -2.19 -15.13 -7.50
N PHE A 84 -1.03 -14.62 -7.13
CA PHE A 84 -0.54 -13.29 -7.49
C PHE A 84 0.80 -13.36 -8.22
N GLN A 85 1.05 -12.34 -9.05
CA GLN A 85 2.36 -12.04 -9.61
C GLN A 85 2.83 -10.65 -9.17
N TYR A 86 4.13 -10.52 -8.94
CA TYR A 86 4.79 -9.23 -8.74
C TYR A 86 5.86 -9.04 -9.81
N SER A 87 5.70 -8.01 -10.65
CA SER A 87 6.68 -7.61 -11.68
C SER A 87 7.72 -6.68 -11.08
N LEU A 88 9.01 -7.01 -11.23
CA LEU A 88 10.11 -6.12 -10.82
C LEU A 88 10.35 -4.99 -11.82
N GLN A 89 9.95 -5.18 -13.07
CA GLN A 89 10.08 -4.18 -14.12
C GLN A 89 9.10 -3.02 -13.89
N ASP A 90 7.85 -3.37 -13.60
CA ASP A 90 6.76 -2.39 -13.43
C ASP A 90 6.49 -2.04 -11.96
N LEU A 91 7.13 -2.76 -11.03
CA LEU A 91 6.90 -2.67 -9.57
C LEU A 91 5.42 -2.85 -9.22
N LYS A 92 4.76 -3.78 -9.91
CA LYS A 92 3.30 -3.95 -9.87
C LYS A 92 2.91 -5.32 -9.35
N LEU A 93 1.98 -5.32 -8.40
CA LEU A 93 1.30 -6.51 -7.89
C LEU A 93 -0.01 -6.71 -8.65
N GLU A 94 -0.22 -7.91 -9.18
CA GLU A 94 -1.41 -8.26 -9.94
C GLU A 94 -1.94 -9.64 -9.50
N ARG A 95 -3.26 -9.73 -9.34
CA ARG A 95 -3.98 -10.99 -9.17
C ARG A 95 -4.03 -11.71 -10.51
N MET A 96 -3.74 -13.01 -10.51
CA MET A 96 -3.75 -13.82 -11.73
C MET A 96 -5.10 -14.50 -11.95
N ASP A 97 -5.54 -14.61 -13.20
CA ASP A 97 -6.67 -15.43 -13.58
C ASP A 97 -6.27 -16.89 -13.89
N ILE A 98 -7.27 -17.74 -14.17
CA ILE A 98 -7.05 -19.17 -14.42
C ILE A 98 -6.19 -19.43 -15.65
N GLU A 99 -6.29 -18.60 -16.70
CA GLU A 99 -5.49 -18.77 -17.91
C GLU A 99 -4.05 -18.34 -17.65
N GLU A 100 -3.84 -17.20 -16.98
CA GLU A 100 -2.51 -16.75 -16.56
C GLU A 100 -1.81 -17.78 -15.67
N ILE A 101 -2.53 -18.42 -14.73
CA ILE A 101 -1.98 -19.45 -13.84
C ILE A 101 -1.46 -20.66 -14.63
N LYS A 102 -2.14 -21.07 -15.72
CA LYS A 102 -1.71 -22.21 -16.55
C LYS A 102 -0.40 -21.90 -17.29
N ASP A 103 -0.21 -20.65 -17.65
CA ASP A 103 0.98 -20.20 -18.37
C ASP A 103 2.17 -19.93 -17.44
N VAL A 104 1.98 -19.98 -16.11
CA VAL A 104 3.09 -19.84 -15.17
C VAL A 104 4.04 -21.03 -15.30
N PRO A 105 5.36 -20.80 -15.49
CA PRO A 105 6.33 -21.88 -15.54
C PRO A 105 6.22 -22.80 -14.33
N PRO A 106 6.33 -24.13 -14.45
CA PRO A 106 6.25 -25.03 -13.32
C PRO A 106 7.42 -24.80 -12.37
N SER A 107 7.18 -24.91 -11.06
CA SER A 107 8.17 -24.56 -10.01
C SER A 107 9.39 -25.48 -9.99
N SER A 108 9.23 -26.73 -10.38
CA SER A 108 10.28 -27.74 -10.40
C SER A 108 10.27 -28.50 -11.73
N GLY A 109 11.39 -29.14 -12.06
CA GLY A 109 11.56 -29.87 -13.30
C GLY A 109 12.99 -29.81 -13.82
N ILE A 110 13.23 -30.50 -14.93
CA ILE A 110 14.52 -30.54 -15.61
C ILE A 110 14.36 -29.85 -16.96
N TYR A 111 15.23 -28.89 -17.24
CA TYR A 111 15.29 -28.22 -18.54
C TYR A 111 15.97 -29.10 -19.59
N SER A 112 15.54 -28.97 -20.84
CA SER A 112 16.32 -29.40 -21.99
C SER A 112 17.64 -28.62 -22.07
N ASN A 113 18.62 -29.15 -22.81
CA ASN A 113 19.93 -28.50 -22.96
C ASN A 113 19.86 -27.09 -23.57
N ASP A 114 18.81 -26.81 -24.34
CA ASP A 114 18.55 -25.50 -24.98
C ASP A 114 17.60 -24.61 -24.16
N PHE A 115 17.17 -25.03 -22.96
CA PHE A 115 16.27 -24.31 -22.07
C PHE A 115 14.90 -23.93 -22.64
N LYS A 116 14.51 -24.52 -23.78
CA LYS A 116 13.21 -24.28 -24.42
C LYS A 116 12.08 -25.14 -23.85
N GLN A 117 12.43 -26.23 -23.18
CA GLN A 117 11.44 -27.16 -22.63
C GLN A 117 11.80 -27.55 -21.21
N LYS A 118 10.78 -27.78 -20.39
CA LYS A 118 10.93 -28.27 -19.02
C LYS A 118 10.04 -29.48 -18.80
N LEU A 119 10.67 -30.60 -18.46
CA LEU A 119 9.97 -31.81 -18.02
C LEU A 119 9.71 -31.68 -16.51
N TYR A 120 8.45 -31.83 -16.11
CA TYR A 120 8.05 -31.76 -14.70
C TYR A 120 6.99 -32.80 -14.37
N SER A 121 6.87 -33.14 -13.09
CA SER A 121 5.84 -34.04 -12.58
C SER A 121 4.75 -33.26 -11.84
N LYS A 122 3.49 -33.59 -12.09
CA LYS A 122 2.35 -33.05 -11.33
C LYS A 122 1.35 -34.17 -11.08
N ASN A 123 0.97 -34.37 -9.82
CA ASN A 123 0.01 -35.41 -9.42
C ASN A 123 0.37 -36.85 -9.87
N GLY A 124 1.66 -37.16 -10.00
CA GLY A 124 2.14 -38.48 -10.44
C GLY A 124 2.29 -38.65 -11.96
N ASP A 125 1.79 -37.69 -12.75
CA ASP A 125 1.95 -37.68 -14.21
C ASP A 125 3.12 -36.77 -14.63
N LEU A 126 3.66 -37.03 -15.82
CA LEU A 126 4.72 -36.24 -16.44
C LEU A 126 4.15 -35.29 -17.49
N PHE A 127 4.58 -34.04 -17.41
CA PHE A 127 4.17 -32.96 -18.32
C PHE A 127 5.39 -32.28 -18.90
N LEU A 128 5.24 -31.78 -20.13
CA LEU A 128 6.21 -30.93 -20.78
C LEU A 128 5.68 -29.50 -20.80
N TYR A 129 6.46 -28.56 -20.28
CA TYR A 129 6.21 -27.14 -20.40
C TYR A 129 7.11 -26.57 -21.49
N GLU A 130 6.54 -25.80 -22.42
CA GLU A 130 7.29 -25.07 -23.42
C GLU A 130 7.58 -23.66 -22.91
N ASN A 131 8.86 -23.31 -22.87
CA ASN A 131 9.30 -21.99 -22.48
C ASN A 131 9.25 -21.07 -23.71
N HIS A 132 8.22 -20.24 -23.78
CA HIS A 132 8.03 -19.28 -24.88
C HIS A 132 8.83 -17.98 -24.72
N GLN A 133 9.75 -17.91 -23.75
CA GLN A 133 10.55 -16.71 -23.53
C GLN A 133 11.75 -16.72 -24.49
N GLU A 134 11.79 -15.74 -25.39
CA GLU A 134 12.88 -15.48 -26.35
C GLU A 134 14.11 -14.84 -25.69
#